data_AF-A0A7Z1HQK8-F1
#
_entry.id   AF-A0A7Z1HQK8-F1
#
_cell.length_a   1.000
_cell.length_b   1.000
_cell.length_c   1.000
_cell.angle_alpha   90.00
_cell.angle_beta   90.00
_cell.angle_gamma   90.00
#
_symmetry.space_group_name_H-M   'P 1'
#
loop_
_entity.id
_entity.type
_entity.pdbx_description
1 polymer ?
#
loop_
_entity_poly.entity_id
_entity_poly.type
_entity_poly.pdbx_seq_one_letter_code
_entity_poly.pdbx_strand_id
1 'polypeptide(L)'
;GGKRIKESLGTADKRQAQELHDKRKAELWRVDKLGDFPEVTFEEACLRWLEEKADKKSLDTDKGRMGFWLEHFEGVRIKDITEAKIYAAVSRMQNRKVKEIWQQKVESAKRKGKEAPVFEPKPVTTSTKAKHLALIKAILRAAERDWNW
;
A
#
# COMPACT_ATOMS: atom_id res chain seq x y z
N GLY A 1 -22.21 2.96 -24.49
CA GLY A 1 -21.13 3.86 -24.02
C GLY A 1 -20.81 3.56 -22.57
N GLY A 2 -19.77 2.74 -22.31
CA GLY A 2 -19.37 2.35 -20.95
C GLY A 2 -18.31 3.29 -20.41
N LYS A 3 -18.70 4.25 -19.57
CA LYS A 3 -17.78 5.18 -18.91
C LYS A 3 -17.06 4.44 -17.78
N ARG A 4 -15.85 3.93 -18.05
CA ARG A 4 -14.96 3.38 -17.02
C ARG A 4 -14.50 4.53 -16.12
N ILE A 5 -15.14 4.67 -14.97
CA ILE A 5 -14.68 5.59 -13.94
C ILE A 5 -13.34 5.05 -13.41
N LYS A 6 -12.26 5.67 -13.85
CA LYS A 6 -10.92 5.52 -13.29
C LYS A 6 -10.88 6.44 -12.06
N GLU A 7 -11.39 5.94 -10.95
CA GLU A 7 -11.30 6.63 -9.66
C GLU A 7 -9.89 6.43 -9.11
N SER A 8 -9.07 7.45 -9.29
CA SER A 8 -7.89 7.74 -8.48
C SER A 8 -8.32 7.74 -7.01
N LEU A 9 -7.88 6.71 -6.27
CA LEU A 9 -8.00 6.66 -4.83
C LEU A 9 -6.93 7.61 -4.28
N GLY A 10 -7.38 8.82 -3.95
CA GLY A 10 -6.57 9.83 -3.29
C GLY A 10 -5.98 9.32 -1.99
N THR A 11 -4.71 9.62 -1.79
CA THR A 11 -4.13 9.76 -0.46
C THR A 11 -3.01 10.78 -0.57
N ALA A 12 -3.12 11.82 0.24
CA ALA A 12 -2.24 12.99 0.29
C ALA A 12 -0.85 12.67 0.88
N ASP A 13 -0.36 11.45 0.68
CA ASP A 13 0.82 10.88 1.33
C ASP A 13 2.06 10.85 0.40
N LYS A 14 1.87 11.22 -0.88
CA LYS A 14 2.99 11.34 -1.85
C LYS A 14 4.06 12.34 -1.40
N ARG A 15 3.72 13.32 -0.56
CA ARG A 15 4.69 14.31 -0.02
C ARG A 15 5.46 13.76 1.18
N GLN A 16 4.79 13.09 2.14
CA GLN A 16 5.46 12.52 3.32
C GLN A 16 6.42 11.38 2.95
N ALA A 17 6.04 10.52 2.00
CA ALA A 17 6.93 9.44 1.53
C ALA A 17 8.19 9.94 0.81
N GLN A 18 8.14 11.14 0.21
CA GLN A 18 9.28 11.74 -0.49
C GLN A 18 10.18 12.53 0.47
N GLU A 19 9.61 13.23 1.46
CA GLU A 19 10.38 14.01 2.46
C GLU A 19 11.17 13.13 3.45
N LEU A 20 10.71 11.90 3.74
CA LEU A 20 11.48 10.95 4.56
C LEU A 20 12.76 10.44 3.86
N HIS A 21 12.83 10.61 2.53
CA HIS A 21 13.78 9.95 1.65
C HIS A 21 15.16 10.62 1.58
N ASP A 22 15.20 11.95 1.55
CA ASP A 22 16.45 12.68 1.37
C ASP A 22 17.40 12.54 2.57
N LYS A 23 16.87 12.18 3.76
CA LYS A 23 17.67 11.95 4.96
C LYS A 23 18.24 10.54 5.11
N ARG A 24 17.64 9.50 4.49
CA ARG A 24 17.99 8.09 4.74
C ARG A 24 18.84 7.43 3.63
N LYS A 25 18.86 8.00 2.43
CA LYS A 25 19.66 7.51 1.28
C LYS A 25 21.17 7.43 1.57
N ALA A 26 21.67 8.20 2.54
CA ALA A 26 23.08 8.20 2.93
C ALA A 26 23.53 6.91 3.66
N GLU A 27 22.62 6.18 4.31
CA GLU A 27 22.98 4.96 5.06
C GLU A 27 23.07 3.72 4.15
N LEU A 28 22.25 3.67 3.10
CA LEU A 28 22.22 2.59 2.10
C LEU A 28 23.51 2.44 1.29
N TRP A 29 24.30 3.50 1.14
CA TRP A 29 25.60 3.43 0.46
C TRP A 29 26.70 2.79 1.32
N ARG A 30 26.48 2.65 2.63
CA ARG A 30 27.49 2.12 3.57
C ARG A 30 27.49 0.59 3.67
N VAL A 31 26.40 -0.05 3.27
CA VAL A 31 26.16 -1.49 3.50
C VAL A 31 26.64 -2.39 2.35
N ASP A 32 27.10 -1.82 1.23
CA ASP A 32 27.64 -2.53 0.06
C ASP A 32 28.90 -3.41 0.35
N LYS A 33 29.40 -3.43 1.59
CA LYS A 33 30.69 -4.07 1.94
C LYS A 33 30.67 -5.30 2.84
N LEU A 34 29.54 -5.72 3.39
CA LEU A 34 29.47 -6.98 4.14
C LEU A 34 28.35 -7.86 3.60
N GLY A 35 28.63 -9.14 3.38
CA GLY A 35 27.63 -10.17 3.03
C GLY A 35 26.65 -10.49 4.16
N ASP A 36 26.29 -9.49 4.97
CA ASP A 36 25.22 -9.51 5.95
C ASP A 36 23.99 -8.88 5.29
N PHE A 37 22.83 -9.53 5.41
CA PHE A 37 21.59 -9.02 4.83
C PHE A 37 21.39 -7.57 5.29
N PRO A 38 21.31 -6.60 4.37
CA PRO A 38 21.29 -5.21 4.76
C PRO A 38 20.11 -4.96 5.69
N GLU A 39 20.27 -4.10 6.70
CA GLU A 39 19.20 -3.76 7.64
C GLU A 39 18.14 -2.85 7.00
N VAL A 40 17.70 -3.23 5.79
CA VAL A 40 16.72 -2.51 5.00
C VAL A 40 15.32 -2.75 5.51
N THR A 41 14.59 -1.66 5.56
CA THR A 41 13.19 -1.57 5.96
C THR A 41 12.27 -1.72 4.76
N PHE A 42 11.00 -2.04 5.04
CA PHE A 42 9.99 -2.17 3.99
C PHE A 42 9.79 -0.88 3.19
N GLU A 43 9.94 0.28 3.83
CA GLU A 43 9.89 1.59 3.16
C GLU A 43 10.98 1.72 2.10
N GLU A 44 12.22 1.31 2.39
CA GLU A 44 13.33 1.36 1.44
C GLU A 44 13.10 0.45 0.23
N ALA A 45 12.56 -0.75 0.46
CA ALA A 45 12.14 -1.63 -0.64
C ALA A 45 11.00 -1.04 -1.47
N CYS A 46 10.02 -0.40 -0.82
CA CYS A 46 8.97 0.30 -1.53
C CYS A 46 9.51 1.41 -2.43
N LEU A 47 10.49 2.16 -1.94
CA LEU A 47 11.07 3.28 -2.67
C LEU A 47 11.85 2.81 -3.89
N ARG A 48 12.73 1.83 -3.72
CA ARG A 48 13.48 1.23 -4.82
C ARG A 48 12.55 0.60 -5.86
N TRP A 49 11.48 -0.06 -5.41
CA TRP A 49 10.43 -0.56 -6.32
C TRP A 49 9.77 0.55 -7.13
N LEU A 50 9.51 1.71 -6.52
CA LEU A 50 8.92 2.86 -7.22
C LEU A 50 9.88 3.46 -8.25
N GLU A 51 11.18 3.52 -7.96
CA GLU A 51 12.21 3.97 -8.91
C GLU A 51 12.30 3.02 -10.11
N GLU A 52 12.36 1.70 -9.87
CA GLU A 52 12.46 0.71 -10.95
C GLU A 52 11.19 0.58 -11.78
N LYS A 53 10.01 0.73 -11.16
CA LYS A 53 8.72 0.64 -11.86
C LYS A 53 8.17 2.00 -12.28
N ALA A 54 8.97 3.07 -12.18
CA ALA A 54 8.55 4.45 -12.47
C ALA A 54 7.90 4.59 -13.86
N ASP A 55 8.37 3.82 -14.84
CA ASP A 55 7.91 3.86 -16.24
C ASP A 55 6.54 3.18 -16.46
N LYS A 56 6.03 2.41 -15.47
CA LYS A 56 4.76 1.69 -15.61
C LYS A 56 3.56 2.60 -15.38
N LYS A 57 2.63 2.63 -16.34
CA LYS A 57 1.30 3.26 -16.19
C LYS A 57 0.45 2.72 -15.01
N SER A 58 0.77 1.54 -14.44
CA SER A 58 0.09 0.97 -13.28
C SER A 58 0.60 1.48 -11.92
N LEU A 59 1.69 2.26 -11.91
CA LEU A 59 2.37 2.70 -10.69
C LEU A 59 1.44 3.45 -9.73
N ASP A 60 0.48 4.22 -10.22
CA ASP A 60 -0.45 4.97 -9.36
C ASP A 60 -1.35 4.04 -8.53
N THR A 61 -1.75 2.89 -9.08
CA THR A 61 -2.51 1.88 -8.34
C THR A 61 -1.62 1.12 -7.36
N ASP A 62 -0.37 0.87 -7.73
CA ASP A 62 0.59 0.20 -6.86
C ASP A 62 0.95 1.10 -5.66
N LYS A 63 1.14 2.41 -5.85
CA LYS A 63 1.33 3.40 -4.78
C LYS A 63 0.23 3.36 -3.72
N GLY A 64 -1.03 3.29 -4.14
CA GLY A 64 -2.16 3.20 -3.20
C GLY A 64 -2.15 1.91 -2.36
N ARG A 65 -1.68 0.79 -2.93
CA ARG A 65 -1.53 -0.47 -2.20
C ARG A 65 -0.27 -0.48 -1.33
N MET A 66 0.80 0.19 -1.73
CA MET A 66 2.02 0.35 -0.93
C MET A 66 1.72 1.14 0.34
N GLY A 67 0.90 2.19 0.26
CA GLY A 67 0.45 2.93 1.44
C GLY A 67 -0.20 2.06 2.52
N PHE A 68 -1.04 1.09 2.11
CA PHE A 68 -1.61 0.11 3.06
C PHE A 68 -0.54 -0.72 3.77
N TRP A 69 0.48 -1.15 3.03
CA TRP A 69 1.55 -1.96 3.61
C TRP A 69 2.52 -1.14 4.45
N LEU A 70 2.77 0.13 4.10
CA LEU A 70 3.55 1.06 4.92
C LEU A 70 2.86 1.30 6.27
N GLU A 71 1.54 1.50 6.32
CA GLU A 71 0.79 1.63 7.59
C GLU A 71 0.96 0.41 8.53
N HIS A 72 1.34 -0.75 8.00
CA HIS A 72 1.54 -2.00 8.75
C HIS A 72 3.01 -2.40 8.97
N PHE A 73 3.92 -1.98 8.09
CA PHE A 73 5.31 -2.41 8.05
C PHE A 73 6.32 -1.26 7.99
N GLU A 74 5.90 -0.02 8.23
CA GLU A 74 6.81 1.11 8.43
C GLU A 74 7.80 0.80 9.56
N GLY A 75 9.10 1.06 9.31
CA GLY A 75 10.18 0.73 10.23
C GLY A 75 10.43 -0.78 10.45
N VAL A 76 9.65 -1.66 9.82
CA VAL A 76 9.88 -3.11 9.90
C VAL A 76 10.92 -3.50 8.86
N ARG A 77 11.93 -4.25 9.29
CA ARG A 77 12.96 -4.80 8.41
C ARG A 77 12.37 -5.84 7.48
N ILE A 78 12.83 -5.89 6.24
CA ILE A 78 12.33 -6.85 5.24
C ILE A 78 12.42 -8.30 5.76
N LYS A 79 13.53 -8.64 6.45
CA LYS A 79 13.74 -9.96 7.07
C LYS A 79 12.72 -10.33 8.16
N ASP A 80 12.11 -9.34 8.81
CA ASP A 80 11.12 -9.52 9.88
C ASP A 80 9.68 -9.62 9.35
N ILE A 81 9.47 -9.42 8.05
CA ILE A 81 8.16 -9.51 7.39
C ILE A 81 7.88 -10.97 7.07
N THR A 82 7.12 -11.62 7.95
CA THR A 82 6.70 -13.00 7.75
C THR A 82 5.38 -13.09 7.02
N GLU A 83 5.15 -14.20 6.33
CA GLU A 83 3.88 -14.48 5.65
C GLU A 83 2.69 -14.41 6.62
N ALA A 84 2.88 -14.82 7.89
CA ALA A 84 1.86 -14.70 8.93
C ALA A 84 1.44 -13.25 9.20
N LYS A 85 2.41 -12.31 9.29
CA LYS A 85 2.09 -10.88 9.47
C LYS A 85 1.36 -10.31 8.25
N ILE A 86 1.76 -10.73 7.04
CA ILE A 86 1.12 -10.33 5.78
C ILE A 86 -0.35 -10.76 5.76
N TYR A 87 -0.65 -12.02 6.06
CA TYR A 87 -2.04 -12.50 6.09
C TYR A 87 -2.85 -11.90 7.23
N ALA A 88 -2.24 -11.65 8.39
CA ALA A 88 -2.91 -10.97 9.51
C ALA A 88 -3.36 -9.55 9.14
N ALA A 89 -2.51 -8.79 8.44
CA ALA A 89 -2.87 -7.46 7.93
C ALA A 89 -4.01 -7.53 6.89
N VAL A 90 -3.90 -8.44 5.92
CA VAL A 90 -4.89 -8.59 4.84
C VAL A 90 -6.23 -9.14 5.33
N SER A 91 -6.25 -9.94 6.40
CA SER A 91 -7.50 -10.44 6.98
C SER A 91 -8.31 -9.32 7.63
N ARG A 92 -7.64 -8.36 8.26
CA ARG A 92 -8.22 -7.18 8.93
C ARG A 92 -8.57 -6.04 7.96
N MET A 93 -8.17 -6.15 6.69
CA MET A 93 -8.45 -5.15 5.66
C MET A 93 -9.97 -4.99 5.45
N GLN A 94 -10.49 -3.83 5.85
CA GLN A 94 -11.87 -3.42 5.61
C GLN A 94 -11.96 -2.49 4.39
N ASN A 95 -13.07 -2.55 3.68
CA ASN A 95 -13.24 -1.75 2.47
C ASN A 95 -13.57 -0.29 2.85
N ARG A 96 -12.55 0.57 2.91
CA ARG A 96 -12.68 2.00 3.27
C ARG A 96 -13.74 2.73 2.40
N LYS A 97 -13.86 2.38 1.10
CA LYS A 97 -14.87 2.94 0.19
C LYS A 97 -16.32 2.69 0.63
N VAL A 98 -16.58 1.62 1.38
CA VAL A 98 -17.94 1.31 1.85
C VAL A 98 -18.43 2.38 2.82
N LYS A 99 -17.53 2.94 3.64
CA LYS A 99 -17.84 4.04 4.54
C LYS A 99 -18.11 5.33 3.79
N GLU A 100 -17.30 5.68 2.79
CA GLU A 100 -17.51 6.87 1.96
C GLU A 100 -18.82 6.80 1.16
N ILE A 101 -19.10 5.66 0.53
CA ILE A 101 -20.37 5.43 -0.19
C ILE A 101 -21.55 5.51 0.78
N TRP A 102 -21.40 4.96 1.99
CA TRP A 102 -22.42 5.06 3.01
C TRP A 102 -22.66 6.51 3.45
N GLN A 103 -21.60 7.29 3.71
CA GLN A 103 -21.72 8.71 4.02
C GLN A 103 -22.44 9.49 2.91
N GLN A 104 -22.10 9.25 1.64
CA GLN A 104 -22.81 9.86 0.51
C GLN A 104 -24.29 9.46 0.47
N LYS A 105 -24.63 8.21 0.80
CA LYS A 105 -26.01 7.75 0.91
C LYS A 105 -26.75 8.42 2.07
N VAL A 106 -26.09 8.60 3.22
CA VAL A 106 -26.65 9.32 4.39
C VAL A 106 -26.95 10.77 4.02
N GLU A 107 -26.00 11.47 3.40
CA GLU A 107 -26.19 12.86 2.99
C GLU A 107 -27.29 13.00 1.92
N SER A 108 -27.37 12.05 0.97
CA SER A 108 -28.46 11.99 0.00
C SER A 108 -29.82 11.68 0.63
N ALA A 109 -29.86 10.80 1.64
CA ALA A 109 -31.08 10.46 2.39
C ALA A 109 -31.58 11.66 3.20
N LYS A 110 -30.68 12.37 3.90
CA LYS A 110 -30.97 13.64 4.60
C LYS A 110 -31.59 14.68 3.66
N ARG A 111 -30.98 14.89 2.47
CA ARG A 111 -31.52 15.82 1.45
C ARG A 111 -32.91 15.44 0.96
N LYS A 112 -33.27 14.15 0.98
CA LYS A 112 -34.56 13.62 0.51
C LYS A 112 -35.56 13.41 1.64
N GLY A 113 -35.23 13.79 2.88
CA GLY A 113 -36.09 13.58 4.06
C GLY A 113 -36.33 12.09 4.38
N LYS A 114 -35.44 11.20 3.94
CA LYS A 114 -35.53 9.75 4.19
C LYS A 114 -34.60 9.35 5.33
N GLU A 115 -34.96 8.28 6.03
CA GLU A 115 -34.11 7.70 7.07
C GLU A 115 -32.75 7.27 6.50
N ALA A 116 -31.71 7.56 7.27
CA ALA A 116 -30.34 7.22 6.91
C ALA A 116 -30.14 5.70 6.97
N PRO A 117 -29.52 5.07 5.96
CA PRO A 117 -29.23 3.64 6.02
C PRO A 117 -28.25 3.34 7.16
N VAL A 118 -28.33 2.15 7.77
CA VAL A 118 -27.36 1.69 8.80
C VAL A 118 -26.01 1.39 8.15
N PHE A 119 -24.90 1.76 8.82
CA PHE A 119 -23.55 1.44 8.34
C PHE A 119 -23.20 0.00 8.65
N GLU A 120 -22.94 -0.80 7.62
CA GLU A 120 -22.42 -2.15 7.77
C GLU A 120 -20.99 -2.22 7.21
N PRO A 121 -19.96 -2.48 8.05
CA PRO A 121 -18.60 -2.64 7.58
C PRO A 121 -18.49 -3.93 6.76
N LYS A 122 -18.04 -3.80 5.50
CA LYS A 122 -17.81 -4.95 4.62
C LYS A 122 -16.32 -5.22 4.47
N PRO A 123 -15.87 -6.49 4.57
CA PRO A 123 -14.49 -6.85 4.27
C PRO A 123 -14.18 -6.56 2.80
N VAL A 124 -12.90 -6.35 2.48
CA VAL A 124 -12.50 -6.28 1.07
C VAL A 124 -12.72 -7.63 0.38
N THR A 125 -13.00 -7.58 -0.93
CA THR A 125 -13.17 -8.79 -1.74
C THR A 125 -11.88 -9.61 -1.80
N THR A 126 -12.00 -10.92 -2.01
CA THR A 126 -10.87 -11.84 -2.21
C THR A 126 -9.94 -11.37 -3.34
N SER A 127 -10.48 -10.85 -4.44
CA SER A 127 -9.70 -10.28 -5.55
C SER A 127 -8.87 -9.07 -5.13
N THR A 128 -9.40 -8.19 -4.27
CA THR A 128 -8.65 -7.04 -3.74
C THR A 128 -7.54 -7.50 -2.80
N LYS A 129 -7.81 -8.49 -1.94
CA LYS A 129 -6.79 -9.12 -1.08
C LYS A 129 -5.66 -9.72 -1.92
N ALA A 130 -6.00 -10.48 -2.97
CA ALA A 130 -5.03 -11.09 -3.87
C ALA A 130 -4.12 -10.06 -4.55
N LYS A 131 -4.65 -8.89 -4.95
CA LYS A 131 -3.86 -7.81 -5.54
C LYS A 131 -2.85 -7.20 -4.57
N HIS A 132 -3.21 -7.06 -3.29
CA HIS A 132 -2.26 -6.58 -2.27
C HIS A 132 -1.18 -7.62 -2.00
N LEU A 133 -1.56 -8.90 -1.89
CA LEU A 133 -0.63 -10.02 -1.72
C LEU A 133 0.34 -10.13 -2.90
N ALA A 134 -0.15 -9.97 -4.13
CA ALA A 134 0.70 -10.02 -5.32
C ALA A 134 1.75 -8.90 -5.31
N LEU A 135 1.39 -7.70 -4.86
CA LEU A 135 2.32 -6.58 -4.78
C LEU A 135 3.41 -6.80 -3.75
N ILE A 136 3.06 -7.13 -2.50
CA ILE A 136 4.07 -7.34 -1.45
C ILE A 136 4.99 -8.52 -1.80
N LYS A 137 4.45 -9.61 -2.37
CA LYS A 137 5.27 -10.72 -2.87
C LYS A 137 6.22 -10.29 -3.99
N ALA A 138 5.81 -9.38 -4.86
CA ALA A 138 6.66 -8.88 -5.93
C ALA A 138 7.80 -7.99 -5.40
N ILE A 139 7.51 -7.11 -4.44
CA ILE A 139 8.51 -6.27 -3.78
C ILE A 139 9.54 -7.14 -3.03
N LEU A 140 9.07 -8.10 -2.22
CA LEU A 140 9.95 -8.99 -1.46
C LEU A 140 10.83 -9.87 -2.36
N ARG A 141 10.29 -10.35 -3.49
CA ARG A 141 11.09 -11.11 -4.47
C ARG A 141 12.12 -10.25 -5.19
N ALA A 142 11.80 -8.99 -5.49
CA ALA A 142 12.78 -8.07 -6.07
C ALA A 142 13.90 -7.75 -5.08
N ALA A 143 13.55 -7.59 -3.80
CA ALA A 143 14.54 -7.46 -2.73
C ALA A 143 15.50 -8.67 -2.70
N GLU A 144 14.96 -9.87 -2.65
CA GLU A 144 15.75 -11.11 -2.62
C GLU A 144 16.61 -11.29 -3.88
N ARG A 145 16.04 -11.07 -5.08
CA ARG A 145 16.68 -11.50 -6.35
C ARG A 145 17.44 -10.41 -7.09
N ASP A 146 16.86 -9.22 -7.16
CA ASP A 146 17.38 -8.12 -7.98
C ASP A 146 18.29 -7.20 -7.15
N TRP A 147 18.02 -7.09 -5.86
CA TRP A 147 18.72 -6.17 -4.95
C TRP A 147 19.72 -6.88 -4.03
N ASN A 148 19.63 -8.20 -3.95
CA ASN A 148 20.44 -9.04 -3.06
C ASN A 148 20.30 -8.62 -1.58
N TRP A 149 19.05 -8.31 -1.20
CA TRP A 149 18.61 -7.84 0.12
C TRP A 149 17.88 -8.91 0.91
#